data_AF-A0A1H6CJ69-F1
#
_entry.id   AF-A0A1H6CJ69-F1
#
_cell.length_a   1.000
_cell.length_b   1.000
_cell.length_c   1.000
_cell.angle_alpha   90.00
_cell.angle_beta   90.00
_cell.angle_gamma   90.00
#
_symmetry.space_group_name_H-M   'P 1'
#
loop_
_entity.id
_entity.type
_entity.pdbx_description
1 polymer ?
#
loop_
_entity_poly.entity_id
_entity_poly.type
_entity_poly.pdbx_seq_one_letter_code
_entity_poly.pdbx_strand_id
1 'polypeptide(L)'
;MFHMTYRSVFALGLAAVLLLSACGGSEDDAPSGGGPGGMTVNTDELVEFAECLRGQGIDVPDPKPGQNLANWLSEENRAELRDSRAVAACEDKLPSAVKDRMKDPELQNRLLRFAQCMRDNGVDMPDPKNGRLDFDAIDRDAPNYQEAAGKCRETLGGR
;
A
#
# COMPACT_ATOMS: atom_id res chain seq x y z
N MET A 1 -69.73 -7.36 -12.79
CA MET A 1 -69.61 -8.81 -12.54
C MET A 1 -69.25 -9.02 -11.08
N PHE A 2 -70.19 -9.64 -10.37
CA PHE A 2 -70.09 -10.39 -9.10
C PHE A 2 -69.37 -9.78 -7.87
N HIS A 3 -70.22 -9.34 -6.93
CA HIS A 3 -70.15 -9.46 -5.47
C HIS A 3 -69.00 -10.30 -4.88
N MET A 4 -68.39 -9.81 -3.80
CA MET A 4 -68.41 -10.58 -2.55
C MET A 4 -68.36 -9.67 -1.32
N THR A 5 -69.51 -9.63 -0.68
CA THR A 5 -69.85 -8.97 0.58
C THR A 5 -69.52 -9.89 1.77
N TYR A 6 -69.11 -9.27 2.90
CA TYR A 6 -69.16 -9.75 4.29
C TYR A 6 -68.20 -10.87 4.75
N ARG A 7 -67.47 -10.60 5.85
CA ARG A 7 -67.83 -11.03 7.22
C ARG A 7 -66.73 -10.60 8.20
N SER A 8 -67.10 -9.66 9.09
CA SER A 8 -66.30 -9.31 10.27
C SER A 8 -66.25 -10.49 11.24
N VAL A 9 -65.05 -10.88 11.68
CA VAL A 9 -64.85 -11.63 12.92
C VAL A 9 -63.70 -10.96 13.67
N PHE A 10 -64.07 -10.43 14.84
CA PHE A 10 -63.16 -9.96 15.89
C PHE A 10 -62.28 -11.12 16.37
N ALA A 11 -60.97 -10.89 16.49
CA ALA A 11 -60.12 -11.64 17.40
C ALA A 11 -59.10 -10.68 18.01
N LEU A 12 -59.22 -10.49 19.33
CA LEU A 12 -58.26 -9.78 20.18
C LEU A 12 -56.89 -10.48 20.11
N GLY A 13 -55.84 -9.68 19.93
CA GLY A 13 -54.45 -10.09 20.15
C GLY A 13 -53.63 -8.91 20.64
N LEU A 14 -53.49 -8.78 21.96
CA LEU A 14 -52.57 -7.88 22.65
C LEU A 14 -51.13 -8.40 22.52
N ALA A 15 -50.21 -7.60 21.98
CA ALA A 15 -48.78 -7.54 22.35
C ALA A 15 -48.15 -6.34 21.59
N ALA A 16 -47.94 -5.17 22.21
CA ALA A 16 -46.83 -4.82 23.11
C ALA A 16 -45.46 -4.83 22.40
N VAL A 17 -45.07 -3.70 21.78
CA VAL A 17 -44.06 -2.68 22.20
C VAL A 17 -42.61 -2.99 21.75
N LEU A 18 -41.92 -1.91 21.32
CA LEU A 18 -40.47 -1.63 21.30
C LEU A 18 -39.80 -1.80 19.93
N LEU A 19 -39.78 -0.74 19.12
CA LEU A 19 -38.77 0.35 19.06
C LEU A 19 -37.50 -0.05 18.28
N LEU A 20 -37.32 0.66 17.16
CA LEU A 20 -36.11 0.74 16.35
C LEU A 20 -34.87 0.92 17.24
N SER A 21 -33.95 -0.04 17.16
CA SER A 21 -32.53 0.26 17.28
C SER A 21 -31.86 -0.18 15.98
N ALA A 22 -31.46 0.84 15.22
CA ALA A 22 -30.57 0.68 14.09
C ALA A 22 -29.27 0.08 14.62
N CYS A 23 -28.94 -1.13 14.17
CA CYS A 23 -27.62 -1.69 14.39
C CYS A 23 -26.65 -0.87 13.52
N GLY A 24 -25.69 -0.25 14.21
CA GLY A 24 -24.69 0.66 13.67
C GLY A 24 -23.77 0.00 12.66
N GLY A 25 -23.21 0.84 11.81
CA GLY A 25 -22.30 0.46 10.76
C GLY A 25 -20.94 -0.04 11.26
N SER A 26 -20.42 -0.97 10.46
CA SER A 26 -19.06 -1.01 9.93
C SER A 26 -17.91 -0.64 10.85
N GLU A 27 -17.18 -1.67 11.29
CA GLU A 27 -15.72 -1.67 11.22
C GLU A 27 -15.33 -2.97 10.50
N ASP A 28 -15.04 -2.83 9.22
CA ASP A 28 -14.35 -3.82 8.42
C ASP A 28 -13.00 -4.10 9.09
N ASP A 29 -12.80 -5.33 9.59
CA ASP A 29 -11.47 -5.89 9.82
C ASP A 29 -10.76 -5.99 8.46
N ALA A 30 -10.19 -4.87 8.02
CA ALA A 30 -9.20 -4.86 6.97
C ALA A 30 -7.93 -5.50 7.55
N PRO A 31 -7.45 -6.64 7.05
CA PRO A 31 -6.08 -7.02 7.33
C PRO A 31 -5.20 -5.91 6.74
N SER A 32 -4.48 -5.22 7.63
CA SER A 32 -3.39 -4.32 7.24
C SER A 32 -2.41 -5.10 6.38
N GLY A 33 -2.58 -4.97 5.06
CA GLY A 33 -1.62 -5.41 4.07
C GLY A 33 -0.34 -4.60 4.28
N GLY A 34 0.71 -5.28 4.74
CA GLY A 34 2.03 -4.73 5.01
C GLY A 34 2.77 -4.27 3.75
N GLY A 35 2.20 -3.31 3.02
CA GLY A 35 2.93 -2.47 2.08
C GLY A 35 3.69 -1.37 2.85
N PRO A 36 4.68 -0.70 2.23
CA PRO A 36 5.41 0.41 2.84
C PRO A 36 4.58 1.65 3.22
N GLY A 37 3.25 1.60 3.02
CA GLY A 37 2.34 2.70 3.30
C GLY A 37 1.68 2.72 4.69
N GLY A 38 1.78 1.65 5.50
CA GLY A 38 1.13 1.57 6.82
C GLY A 38 1.93 2.18 7.97
N MET A 39 3.12 2.74 7.69
CA MET A 39 4.03 3.27 8.71
C MET A 39 3.64 4.70 9.09
N THR A 40 3.45 4.96 10.38
CA THR A 40 3.33 6.35 10.87
C THR A 40 4.68 7.04 10.75
N VAL A 41 4.72 8.13 10.00
CA VAL A 41 5.91 8.96 9.80
C VAL A 41 5.62 10.38 10.22
N ASN A 42 6.65 11.10 10.66
CA ASN A 42 6.50 12.51 11.01
C ASN A 42 6.35 13.35 9.74
N THR A 43 5.42 14.30 9.73
CA THR A 43 5.20 15.18 8.56
C THR A 43 6.46 15.97 8.23
N ASP A 44 7.21 16.44 9.23
CA ASP A 44 8.46 17.19 9.01
C ASP A 44 9.53 16.36 8.27
N GLU A 45 9.67 15.07 8.60
CA GLU A 45 10.59 14.17 7.87
C GLU A 45 10.14 13.95 6.43
N LEU A 46 8.83 13.91 6.18
CA LEU A 46 8.30 13.85 4.82
C LEU A 46 8.54 15.15 4.04
N VAL A 47 8.49 16.31 4.71
CA VAL A 47 8.82 17.61 4.10
C VAL A 47 10.28 17.62 3.68
N GLU A 48 11.22 17.20 4.55
CA GLU A 48 12.64 17.12 4.19
C GLU A 48 12.89 16.18 3.00
N PHE A 49 12.18 15.07 2.95
CA PHE A 49 12.26 14.15 1.82
C PHE A 49 11.72 14.78 0.53
N ALA A 50 10.57 15.45 0.59
CA ALA A 50 9.97 16.17 -0.54
C ALA A 50 10.89 17.28 -1.06
N GLU A 51 11.52 18.04 -0.17
CA GLU A 51 12.51 19.06 -0.52
C GLU A 51 13.70 18.47 -1.27
N CYS A 52 14.22 17.33 -0.81
CA CYS A 52 15.31 16.65 -1.48
C CYS A 52 14.90 16.19 -2.89
N LEU A 53 13.71 15.60 -3.04
CA LEU A 53 13.19 15.14 -4.33
C LEU A 53 13.06 16.30 -5.33
N ARG A 54 12.53 17.44 -4.88
CA ARG A 54 12.48 18.68 -5.68
C ARG A 54 13.88 19.14 -6.07
N GLY A 55 14.86 19.04 -5.16
CA GLY A 55 16.28 19.30 -5.44
C GLY A 55 16.90 18.36 -6.49
N GLN A 56 16.35 17.14 -6.65
CA GLN A 56 16.74 16.19 -7.70
C GLN A 56 15.95 16.38 -9.00
N GLY A 57 15.05 17.37 -9.07
CA GLY A 57 14.25 17.69 -10.24
C GLY A 57 12.91 16.97 -10.34
N ILE A 58 12.50 16.23 -9.29
CA ILE A 58 11.18 15.58 -9.22
C ILE A 58 10.19 16.53 -8.54
N ASP A 59 9.18 16.98 -9.26
CA ASP A 59 8.19 17.93 -8.73
C ASP A 59 7.14 17.22 -7.86
N VAL A 60 7.36 17.25 -6.55
CA VAL A 60 6.44 16.69 -5.56
C VAL A 60 5.83 17.78 -4.68
N PRO A 61 4.52 17.70 -4.37
CA PRO A 61 3.90 18.64 -3.45
C PRO A 61 4.40 18.39 -2.03
N ASP A 62 4.36 19.41 -1.19
CA ASP A 62 4.64 19.25 0.23
C ASP A 62 3.52 18.44 0.92
N PRO A 63 3.87 17.53 1.84
CA PRO A 63 2.89 16.75 2.60
C PRO A 63 2.12 17.65 3.58
N LYS A 64 0.81 17.43 3.68
CA LYS A 64 -0.07 18.12 4.63
C LYS A 64 -0.16 17.37 5.96
N PRO A 65 -0.55 18.06 7.06
CA PRO A 65 -0.84 17.37 8.32
C PRO A 65 -1.84 16.22 8.13
N GLY A 66 -1.51 15.06 8.68
CA GLY A 66 -2.32 13.83 8.55
C GLY A 66 -2.04 12.98 7.31
N GLN A 67 -1.13 13.41 6.41
CA GLN A 67 -0.63 12.58 5.32
C GLN A 67 0.58 11.74 5.75
N ASN A 68 0.78 10.62 5.05
CA ASN A 68 1.87 9.66 5.22
C ASN A 68 2.40 9.20 3.83
N LEU A 69 3.37 8.29 3.77
CA LEU A 69 3.95 7.80 2.50
C LEU A 69 2.91 7.21 1.53
N ALA A 70 1.80 6.64 2.03
CA ALA A 70 0.79 6.01 1.19
C ALA A 70 -0.09 7.00 0.45
N ASN A 71 -0.37 8.17 1.04
CA ASN A 71 -1.44 9.06 0.61
C ASN A 71 -1.02 10.52 0.35
N TRP A 72 0.26 10.85 0.50
CA TRP A 72 0.79 12.18 0.18
C TRP A 72 0.95 12.40 -1.33
N LEU A 73 1.46 11.40 -2.05
CA LEU A 73 1.78 11.52 -3.48
C LEU A 73 0.64 11.06 -4.38
N SER A 74 0.50 11.73 -5.52
CA SER A 74 -0.35 11.27 -6.63
C SER A 74 0.21 9.98 -7.24
N GLU A 75 -0.63 9.26 -8.00
CA GLU A 75 -0.19 8.08 -8.75
C GLU A 75 0.95 8.41 -9.73
N GLU A 76 0.86 9.57 -10.40
CA GLU A 76 1.86 10.07 -11.34
C GLU A 76 3.21 10.31 -10.65
N ASN A 77 3.21 11.03 -9.52
CA ASN A 77 4.45 11.29 -8.78
C ASN A 77 5.06 9.98 -8.24
N ARG A 78 4.23 9.02 -7.82
CA ARG A 78 4.72 7.70 -7.41
C ARG A 78 5.33 6.94 -8.57
N ALA A 79 4.74 7.03 -9.76
CA ALA A 79 5.28 6.41 -10.97
C ALA A 79 6.63 7.04 -11.36
N GLU A 80 6.75 8.37 -11.28
CA GLU A 80 8.01 9.07 -11.55
C GLU A 80 9.09 8.67 -10.54
N LEU A 81 8.77 8.65 -9.24
CA LEU A 81 9.72 8.23 -8.21
C LEU A 81 10.19 6.79 -8.37
N ARG A 82 9.29 5.89 -8.80
CA ARG A 82 9.56 4.46 -9.05
C ARG A 82 10.71 4.26 -10.04
N ASP A 83 10.81 5.12 -11.04
CA ASP A 83 11.79 5.02 -12.14
C ASP A 83 12.96 6.01 -11.96
N SER A 84 12.87 6.89 -10.95
CA SER A 84 13.90 7.88 -10.65
C SER A 84 15.06 7.32 -9.84
N ARG A 85 16.26 7.87 -10.08
CA ARG A 85 17.42 7.73 -9.17
C ARG A 85 17.36 8.72 -8.00
N ALA A 86 16.37 9.62 -7.99
CA ALA A 86 16.22 10.67 -6.98
C ALA A 86 16.01 10.09 -5.57
N VAL A 87 15.26 9.00 -5.45
CA VAL A 87 15.06 8.33 -4.15
C VAL A 87 16.37 7.82 -3.56
N ALA A 88 17.29 7.31 -4.40
CA ALA A 88 18.60 6.88 -3.94
C ALA A 88 19.48 8.07 -3.53
N ALA A 89 19.44 9.18 -4.28
CA ALA A 89 20.13 10.42 -3.91
C ALA A 89 19.59 11.06 -2.62
N CYS A 90 18.33 10.80 -2.28
CA CYS A 90 17.64 11.32 -1.10
C CYS A 90 17.54 10.32 0.06
N GLU A 91 18.34 9.25 0.05
CA GLU A 91 18.29 8.19 1.05
C GLU A 91 18.44 8.69 2.50
N ASP A 92 19.35 9.63 2.73
CA ASP A 92 19.57 10.23 4.05
C ASP A 92 18.36 11.02 4.57
N LYS A 93 17.56 11.53 3.64
CA LYS A 93 16.33 12.29 3.89
C LYS A 93 15.09 11.42 4.01
N LEU A 94 15.20 10.11 3.83
CA LEU A 94 14.07 9.21 4.09
C LEU A 94 13.63 9.33 5.56
N PRO A 95 12.31 9.25 5.84
CA PRO A 95 11.80 9.22 7.20
C PRO A 95 12.44 8.11 8.03
N SER A 96 12.67 8.37 9.31
CA SER A 96 13.40 7.45 10.19
C SER A 96 12.76 6.07 10.26
N ALA A 97 11.42 6.00 10.30
CA ALA A 97 10.71 4.73 10.30
C ALA A 97 10.96 3.89 9.03
N VAL A 98 11.16 4.54 7.87
CA VAL A 98 11.55 3.86 6.63
C VAL A 98 12.98 3.36 6.72
N LYS A 99 13.91 4.19 7.20
CA LYS A 99 15.31 3.82 7.39
C LYS A 99 15.47 2.67 8.38
N ASP A 100 14.65 2.60 9.43
CA ASP A 100 14.69 1.51 10.39
C ASP A 100 14.14 0.21 9.80
N ARG A 101 13.07 0.28 8.99
CA ARG A 101 12.61 -0.87 8.23
C ARG A 101 13.67 -1.38 7.25
N MET A 102 14.42 -0.49 6.60
CA MET A 102 15.51 -0.86 5.69
C MET A 102 16.64 -1.63 6.38
N LYS A 103 16.81 -1.46 7.69
CA LYS A 103 17.79 -2.20 8.51
C LYS A 103 17.26 -3.56 8.99
N ASP A 104 15.98 -3.89 8.75
CA ASP A 104 15.39 -5.15 9.18
C ASP A 104 16.04 -6.33 8.45
N PRO A 105 16.70 -7.26 9.17
CA PRO A 105 17.31 -8.44 8.56
C PRO A 105 16.28 -9.36 7.89
N GLU A 106 15.03 -9.39 8.35
CA GLU A 106 14.00 -10.19 7.70
C GLU A 106 13.61 -9.60 6.34
N LEU A 107 13.53 -8.28 6.24
CA LEU A 107 13.33 -7.59 4.97
C LEU A 107 14.48 -7.92 4.02
N GLN A 108 15.72 -7.76 4.46
CA GLN A 108 16.90 -8.10 3.66
C GLN A 108 16.85 -9.55 3.16
N ASN A 109 16.48 -10.50 4.02
CA ASN A 109 16.33 -11.91 3.64
C ASN A 109 15.20 -12.15 2.63
N ARG A 110 14.06 -11.45 2.75
CA ARG A 110 12.97 -11.52 1.75
C ARG A 110 13.43 -11.01 0.40
N LEU A 111 14.12 -9.87 0.37
CA LEU A 111 14.64 -9.28 -0.86
C LEU A 111 15.71 -10.16 -1.52
N LEU A 112 16.58 -10.82 -0.74
CA LEU A 112 17.56 -11.77 -1.25
C LEU A 112 16.89 -12.96 -1.94
N ARG A 113 15.82 -13.51 -1.34
CA ARG A 113 15.02 -14.57 -1.97
C ARG A 113 14.33 -14.10 -3.25
N PHE A 114 13.83 -12.87 -3.26
CA PHE A 114 13.27 -12.26 -4.46
C PHE A 114 14.32 -12.16 -5.57
N ALA A 115 15.50 -11.58 -5.28
CA ALA A 115 16.57 -11.44 -6.25
C ALA A 115 17.05 -12.79 -6.81
N GLN A 116 17.17 -13.81 -5.94
CA GLN A 116 17.50 -15.15 -6.39
C GLN A 116 16.41 -15.72 -7.33
N CYS A 117 15.13 -15.60 -6.97
CA CYS A 117 14.03 -16.06 -7.82
C CYS A 117 14.02 -15.34 -9.19
N MET A 118 14.32 -14.04 -9.22
CA MET A 118 14.43 -13.27 -10.46
C MET A 118 15.55 -13.82 -11.36
N ARG A 119 16.71 -14.13 -10.78
CA ARG A 119 17.84 -14.75 -11.50
C ARG A 119 17.50 -16.14 -12.03
N ASP A 120 16.81 -16.95 -11.23
CA ASP A 120 16.33 -18.28 -11.65
C ASP A 120 15.33 -18.18 -12.83
N ASN A 121 14.66 -17.04 -12.99
CA ASN A 121 13.75 -16.74 -14.11
C ASN A 121 14.39 -15.91 -15.23
N GLY A 122 15.73 -15.81 -15.25
CA GLY A 122 16.47 -15.19 -16.35
C GLY A 122 16.59 -13.67 -16.29
N VAL A 123 16.32 -13.05 -15.14
CA VAL A 123 16.57 -11.62 -14.90
C VAL A 123 17.77 -11.49 -13.97
N ASP A 124 18.86 -10.90 -14.46
CA ASP A 124 20.08 -10.68 -13.68
C ASP A 124 19.89 -9.55 -12.64
N MET A 125 19.16 -9.87 -11.58
CA MET A 125 18.88 -8.97 -10.47
C MET A 125 20.09 -8.95 -9.51
N PRO A 126 20.72 -7.79 -9.25
CA PRO A 126 21.73 -7.65 -8.22
C PRO A 126 21.20 -8.00 -6.83
N ASP A 127 22.09 -8.46 -5.95
CA ASP A 127 21.71 -8.66 -4.55
C ASP A 127 21.36 -7.33 -3.88
N PRO A 128 20.24 -7.28 -3.12
CA PRO A 128 19.83 -6.08 -2.41
C PRO A 128 20.84 -5.68 -1.33
N LYS A 129 20.93 -4.38 -1.07
CA LYS A 129 21.77 -3.82 0.00
C LYS A 129 20.93 -2.89 0.85
N ASN A 130 21.14 -2.91 2.17
CA ASN A 130 20.45 -2.05 3.13
C ASN A 130 18.92 -2.06 2.94
N GLY A 131 18.32 -3.24 2.74
CA GLY A 131 16.88 -3.36 2.57
C GLY A 131 16.32 -2.74 1.29
N ARG A 132 17.16 -2.52 0.25
CA ARG A 132 16.77 -1.96 -1.04
C ARG A 132 17.22 -2.83 -2.22
N LEU A 133 16.34 -2.93 -3.21
CA LEU A 133 16.63 -3.51 -4.53
C LEU A 133 17.23 -2.43 -5.45
N ASP A 134 18.23 -2.81 -6.24
CA ASP A 134 18.87 -1.94 -7.23
C ASP A 134 18.34 -2.27 -8.63
N PHE A 135 17.68 -1.29 -9.25
CA PHE A 135 17.09 -1.42 -10.58
C PHE A 135 17.81 -0.60 -11.64
N ASP A 136 18.99 -0.04 -11.33
CA ASP A 136 19.71 0.89 -12.19
C ASP A 136 20.03 0.34 -13.59
N ALA A 137 20.25 -0.98 -13.68
CA ALA A 137 20.54 -1.71 -14.90
C ALA A 137 19.39 -2.64 -15.35
N ILE A 138 18.19 -2.47 -14.77
CA ILE A 138 17.05 -3.36 -15.00
C ILE A 138 15.89 -2.55 -15.57
N ASP A 139 15.48 -2.90 -16.79
CA ASP A 139 14.23 -2.42 -17.36
C ASP A 139 13.06 -3.16 -16.70
N ARG A 140 12.34 -2.45 -15.83
CA ARG A 140 11.21 -3.00 -15.08
C ARG A 140 9.96 -3.13 -15.92
N ASP A 141 9.88 -2.48 -17.07
CA ASP A 141 8.74 -2.58 -17.99
C ASP A 141 8.96 -3.67 -19.05
N ALA A 142 10.18 -4.24 -19.11
CA ALA A 142 10.49 -5.36 -19.99
C ALA A 142 9.62 -6.59 -19.67
N PRO A 143 9.08 -7.29 -20.70
CA PRO A 143 8.20 -8.44 -20.48
C PRO A 143 8.81 -9.56 -19.64
N ASN A 144 10.11 -9.83 -19.79
CA ASN A 144 10.81 -10.85 -19.01
C ASN A 144 10.90 -10.47 -17.52
N TYR A 145 11.09 -9.18 -17.21
CA TYR A 145 11.06 -8.69 -15.84
C TYR A 145 9.66 -8.88 -15.23
N GLN A 146 8.61 -8.44 -15.93
CA GLN A 146 7.24 -8.51 -15.44
C GLN A 146 6.78 -9.96 -15.21
N GLU A 147 7.14 -10.88 -16.12
CA GLU A 147 6.86 -12.30 -15.96
C GLU A 147 7.59 -12.88 -14.73
N ALA A 148 8.89 -12.62 -14.59
CA ALA A 148 9.68 -13.09 -13.46
C ALA A 148 9.17 -12.52 -12.13
N ALA A 149 8.93 -11.21 -12.07
CA ALA A 149 8.41 -10.52 -10.88
C ALA A 149 7.04 -11.06 -10.47
N GLY A 150 6.18 -11.39 -11.44
CA GLY A 150 4.89 -12.04 -11.21
C GLY A 150 5.04 -13.39 -10.50
N LYS A 151 5.95 -14.24 -10.98
CA LYS A 151 6.27 -15.55 -10.36
C LYS A 151 6.91 -15.41 -8.99
N CYS A 152 7.75 -14.39 -8.81
CA CYS A 152 8.56 -14.21 -7.61
C CYS A 152 7.87 -13.39 -6.51
N ARG A 153 6.67 -12.84 -6.76
CA ARG A 153 5.97 -11.93 -5.84
C ARG A 153 5.79 -12.49 -4.42
N GLU A 154 5.56 -13.79 -4.29
CA GLU A 154 5.35 -14.45 -2.99
C GLU A 154 6.58 -14.36 -2.07
N THR A 155 7.79 -14.26 -2.65
CA THR A 155 9.04 -14.14 -1.86
C THR A 155 9.09 -12.86 -1.02
N LEU A 156 8.35 -11.82 -1.43
CA LEU A 156 8.25 -10.54 -0.74
C LEU A 156 7.24 -10.56 0.43
N GLY A 157 6.54 -11.69 0.65
CA GLY A 157 5.57 -11.83 1.73
C GLY A 157 4.15 -11.37 1.37
N GLY A 158 3.86 -11.15 0.08
CA GLY A 158 2.50 -10.96 -0.41
C GLY A 158 1.78 -12.29 -0.51
N ARG A 159 0.77 -12.49 0.33
CA ARG A 159 -0.21 -13.57 0.22
C ARG A 159 -1.34 -13.11 -0.69
#